data_AF-A0A3E1HYC1-F1
#
_entry.id   AF-A0A3E1HYC1-F1
#
_cell.length_a   1.000
_cell.length_b   1.000
_cell.length_c   1.000
_cell.angle_alpha   90.00
_cell.angle_beta   90.00
_cell.angle_gamma   90.00
#
_symmetry.space_group_name_H-M   'P 1'
#
loop_
_entity.id
_entity.type
_entity.pdbx_description
1 polymer ?
#
loop_
_entity_poly.entity_id
_entity_poly.type
_entity_poly.pdbx_seq_one_letter_code
_entity_poly.pdbx_strand_id
1 'polypeptide(L)'
;MDSEYTQDEKTVLLDRETHEPAQGPLTDFPSPPRYEQLEDRMIYAGHRLDTQSFQAGLNPLVAVAWAVLFEVIGLRVCSGRENLGTLNDRLVLAVTQFETRALQGGVENSQVMSARYVLCSVIDEAVVTTPWGAQSEWSKMSLLSRFHNETFGGEKVFQLLERLTRDPVKHVAMLELLYLCLSLGFEGKYRVMERGVAQLEAVRDALYRQIRHVRGEPAAQALLPAQQRADRRKQVRVIPATWWAGLTLVCVLAMYTGFAWVLSNERTNALHPLQLSASDLVRTPL
;
A
#
# COMPACT_ATOMS: atom_id res chain seq x y z
N MET A 1 39.46 -24.79 6.60
CA MET A 1 40.18 -26.02 6.22
C MET A 1 39.26 -26.74 5.28
N ASP A 2 39.55 -26.51 4.02
CA ASP A 2 38.76 -26.85 2.85
C ASP A 2 38.75 -28.37 2.68
N SER A 3 37.56 -28.97 2.67
CA SER A 3 37.40 -30.37 2.27
C SER A 3 36.97 -30.37 0.81
N GLU A 4 37.97 -30.18 -0.04
CA GLU A 4 37.91 -30.35 -1.49
C GLU A 4 37.64 -31.85 -1.76
N TYR A 5 36.38 -32.21 -1.97
CA TYR A 5 36.03 -33.56 -2.41
C TYR A 5 36.42 -33.69 -3.88
N THR A 6 37.61 -34.26 -4.09
CA THR A 6 38.12 -34.61 -5.41
C THR A 6 37.23 -35.65 -6.09
N GLN A 7 36.94 -35.32 -7.33
CA GLN A 7 36.22 -36.01 -8.38
C GLN A 7 36.61 -37.49 -8.57
N ASP A 8 35.63 -38.26 -9.03
CA ASP A 8 35.76 -39.51 -9.80
C ASP A 8 36.02 -40.83 -9.05
N GLU A 9 35.01 -41.37 -8.38
CA GLU A 9 34.90 -42.83 -8.19
C GLU A 9 34.57 -43.49 -9.54
N LYS A 10 35.59 -43.66 -10.38
CA LYS A 10 35.51 -44.50 -11.57
C LYS A 10 35.42 -45.95 -11.11
N THR A 11 34.23 -46.55 -11.17
CA THR A 11 34.05 -47.99 -10.94
C THR A 11 34.73 -48.74 -12.08
N VAL A 12 35.94 -49.25 -11.83
CA VAL A 12 36.69 -50.05 -12.82
C VAL A 12 36.18 -51.48 -12.78
N LEU A 13 35.44 -51.88 -13.81
CA LEU A 13 35.12 -53.29 -14.06
C LEU A 13 36.38 -53.97 -14.61
N LEU A 14 37.00 -54.84 -13.81
CA LEU A 14 38.10 -55.69 -14.25
C LEU A 14 37.53 -56.90 -15.01
N ASP A 15 37.66 -56.86 -16.34
CA ASP A 15 37.46 -58.03 -17.18
C ASP A 15 38.67 -58.97 -17.06
N ARG A 16 38.44 -60.28 -17.08
CA ARG A 16 39.47 -61.30 -16.78
C ARG A 16 40.31 -61.67 -18.02
N GLU A 17 39.99 -61.13 -19.18
CA GLU A 17 40.76 -61.31 -20.40
C GLU A 17 41.43 -59.98 -20.78
N THR A 18 42.72 -60.04 -21.13
CA THR A 18 43.61 -58.89 -21.40
C THR A 18 43.23 -58.14 -22.68
N HIS A 19 42.09 -57.44 -22.66
CA HIS A 19 41.73 -56.41 -23.63
C HIS A 19 41.41 -55.12 -22.88
N GLU A 20 42.05 -54.01 -23.29
CA GLU A 20 41.77 -52.70 -22.71
C GLU A 20 40.30 -52.35 -22.90
N PRO A 21 39.58 -51.90 -21.84
CA PRO A 21 38.18 -51.56 -21.98
C PRO A 21 38.04 -50.35 -22.91
N ALA A 22 37.20 -50.49 -23.94
CA ALA A 22 36.90 -49.42 -24.89
C ALA A 22 36.43 -48.17 -24.10
N GLN A 23 37.21 -47.09 -24.15
CA GLN A 23 36.97 -45.87 -23.39
C GLN A 23 35.88 -44.97 -24.02
N GLY A 24 34.93 -45.56 -24.73
CA GLY A 24 33.84 -44.86 -25.40
C GLY A 24 32.57 -44.83 -24.54
N PRO A 25 31.75 -43.76 -24.62
CA PRO A 25 30.41 -43.77 -24.03
C PRO A 25 29.60 -44.91 -24.65
N LEU A 26 28.92 -45.73 -23.84
CA LEU A 26 28.06 -46.82 -24.31
C LEU A 26 26.74 -46.32 -24.95
N THR A 27 26.50 -45.01 -24.97
CA THR A 27 25.24 -44.42 -25.44
C THR A 27 25.48 -43.10 -26.17
N ASP A 28 24.80 -42.88 -27.31
CA ASP A 28 24.84 -41.65 -28.11
C ASP A 28 24.07 -40.45 -27.50
N PHE A 29 23.70 -40.51 -26.22
CA PHE A 29 23.03 -39.39 -25.58
C PHE A 29 24.03 -38.28 -25.27
N PRO A 30 23.71 -37.00 -25.56
CA PRO A 30 24.53 -35.90 -25.10
C PRO A 30 24.61 -35.96 -23.57
N SER A 31 25.80 -35.77 -23.02
CA SER A 31 26.08 -35.81 -21.58
C SER A 31 25.00 -35.01 -20.82
N PRO A 32 24.41 -35.56 -19.74
CA PRO A 32 23.38 -34.86 -18.99
C PRO A 32 23.93 -33.50 -18.54
N PRO A 33 23.15 -32.40 -18.66
CA PRO A 33 23.62 -31.07 -18.32
C PRO A 33 24.10 -31.05 -16.87
N ARG A 34 25.27 -30.42 -16.66
CA ARG A 34 25.95 -30.33 -15.37
C ARG A 34 25.01 -29.71 -14.32
N TYR A 35 25.00 -30.26 -13.11
CA TYR A 35 24.06 -29.87 -12.03
C TYR A 35 24.05 -28.35 -11.75
N GLU A 36 25.20 -27.68 -11.84
CA GLU A 36 25.34 -26.22 -11.69
C GLU A 36 24.48 -25.43 -12.71
N GLN A 37 24.36 -25.92 -13.96
CA GLN A 37 23.50 -25.28 -14.97
C GLN A 37 22.00 -25.47 -14.69
N LEU A 38 21.64 -26.54 -13.97
CA LEU A 38 20.28 -26.77 -13.50
C LEU A 38 19.97 -25.86 -12.31
N GLU A 39 20.88 -25.72 -11.36
CA GLU A 39 20.73 -24.80 -10.22
C GLU A 39 20.57 -23.35 -10.68
N ASP A 40 21.44 -22.85 -11.56
CA ASP A 40 21.33 -21.48 -12.09
C ASP A 40 20.01 -21.26 -12.84
N ARG A 41 19.55 -22.25 -13.61
CA ARG A 41 18.26 -22.20 -14.31
C ARG A 41 17.08 -22.30 -13.34
N MET A 42 17.19 -23.05 -12.26
CA MET A 42 16.17 -23.18 -11.22
C MET A 42 16.09 -21.93 -10.35
N ILE A 43 17.23 -21.30 -10.03
CA ILE A 43 17.29 -20.01 -9.33
C ILE A 43 16.70 -18.91 -10.23
N TYR A 44 17.06 -18.89 -11.52
CA TYR A 44 16.50 -17.96 -12.50
C TYR A 44 14.99 -18.19 -12.75
N ALA A 45 14.56 -19.44 -12.89
CA ALA A 45 13.14 -19.80 -13.05
C ALA A 45 12.34 -19.54 -11.76
N GLY A 46 12.95 -19.73 -10.59
CA GLY A 46 12.38 -19.42 -9.28
C GLY A 46 12.13 -17.92 -9.11
N HIS A 47 13.09 -17.08 -9.52
CA HIS A 47 12.89 -15.62 -9.56
C HIS A 47 11.78 -15.20 -10.53
N ARG A 48 11.56 -15.93 -11.63
CA ARG A 48 10.42 -15.71 -12.54
C ARG A 48 9.08 -16.16 -11.94
N LEU A 49 9.07 -17.29 -11.22
CA LEU A 49 7.87 -17.83 -10.57
C LEU A 49 7.42 -16.99 -9.37
N ASP A 50 8.33 -16.32 -8.66
CA ASP A 50 7.97 -15.40 -7.57
C ASP A 50 7.25 -14.14 -8.06
N THR A 51 7.37 -13.80 -9.35
CA THR A 51 6.52 -12.80 -10.01
C THR A 51 5.20 -13.36 -10.56
N GLN A 52 5.05 -14.69 -10.60
CA GLN A 52 3.83 -15.39 -11.04
C GLN A 52 3.03 -16.00 -9.89
N SER A 53 3.51 -15.90 -8.64
CA SER A 53 2.76 -16.33 -7.47
C SER A 53 1.56 -15.40 -7.28
N PHE A 54 0.36 -15.94 -7.54
CA PHE A 54 -0.96 -15.38 -7.20
C PHE A 54 -1.73 -14.55 -8.25
N GLN A 55 -1.84 -15.00 -9.52
CA GLN A 55 -2.67 -14.29 -10.53
C GLN A 55 -3.96 -15.00 -11.02
N ALA A 56 -4.33 -16.18 -10.54
CA ALA A 56 -5.51 -16.90 -11.05
C ALA A 56 -6.89 -16.36 -10.60
N GLY A 57 -6.97 -15.12 -10.10
CA GLY A 57 -8.24 -14.46 -9.75
C GLY A 57 -8.19 -12.93 -9.68
N LEU A 58 -7.05 -12.32 -10.01
CA LEU A 58 -6.83 -10.88 -9.93
C LEU A 58 -6.51 -10.36 -11.34
N ASN A 59 -7.02 -9.18 -11.63
CA ASN A 59 -6.79 -8.50 -12.89
C ASN A 59 -5.30 -8.25 -13.15
N PRO A 60 -4.73 -8.79 -14.25
CA PRO A 60 -3.29 -8.73 -14.52
C PRO A 60 -2.78 -7.29 -14.68
N LEU A 61 -3.61 -6.39 -15.22
CA LEU A 61 -3.27 -4.98 -15.35
C LEU A 61 -3.08 -4.32 -13.99
N VAL A 62 -3.98 -4.61 -13.04
CA VAL A 62 -3.93 -4.07 -11.67
C VAL A 62 -2.73 -4.63 -10.92
N ALA A 63 -2.43 -5.93 -11.08
CA ALA A 63 -1.28 -6.55 -10.45
C ALA A 63 0.04 -5.89 -10.87
N VAL A 64 0.20 -5.58 -12.17
CA VAL A 64 1.38 -4.86 -12.66
C VAL A 64 1.38 -3.38 -12.21
N ALA A 65 0.21 -2.74 -12.15
CA ALA A 65 0.07 -1.35 -11.68
C ALA A 65 0.35 -1.18 -10.18
N TRP A 66 0.32 -2.26 -9.39
CA TRP A 66 0.44 -2.20 -7.93
C TRP A 66 1.67 -1.43 -7.45
N ALA A 67 2.83 -1.61 -8.09
CA ALA A 67 4.05 -0.90 -7.74
C ALA A 67 3.89 0.63 -7.84
N VAL A 68 3.20 1.11 -8.89
CA VAL A 68 2.92 2.53 -9.09
C VAL A 68 1.88 3.04 -8.09
N LEU A 69 0.85 2.25 -7.79
CA LEU A 69 -0.15 2.60 -6.78
C LEU A 69 0.46 2.69 -5.37
N PHE A 70 1.48 1.88 -5.07
CA PHE A 70 2.19 1.94 -3.81
C PHE A 70 2.98 3.25 -3.63
N GLU A 71 3.61 3.75 -4.70
CA GLU A 71 4.25 5.08 -4.70
C GLU A 71 3.23 6.19 -4.39
N VAL A 72 2.02 6.11 -4.96
CA VAL A 72 0.93 7.06 -4.67
C VAL A 72 0.56 7.05 -3.18
N ILE A 73 0.45 5.86 -2.58
CA ILE A 73 0.18 5.74 -1.14
C ILE A 73 1.33 6.33 -0.32
N GLY A 74 2.58 6.06 -0.72
CA GLY A 74 3.77 6.62 -0.08
C GLY A 74 3.77 8.16 -0.06
N LEU A 75 3.41 8.79 -1.17
CA LEU A 75 3.28 10.26 -1.28
C LEU A 75 2.23 10.85 -0.32
N ARG A 76 1.15 10.11 -0.03
CA ARG A 76 0.11 10.54 0.91
C ARG A 76 0.54 10.45 2.37
N VAL A 77 1.41 9.49 2.69
CA VAL A 77 1.87 9.23 4.07
C VAL A 77 3.11 10.05 4.43
N CYS A 78 4.05 10.21 3.49
CA CYS A 78 5.30 10.91 3.70
C CYS A 78 5.14 12.42 3.47
N SER A 79 5.06 13.19 4.56
CA SER A 79 4.99 14.66 4.51
C SER A 79 6.35 15.37 4.48
N GLY A 80 7.45 14.63 4.33
CA GLY A 80 8.81 15.18 4.27
C GLY A 80 9.12 15.81 2.91
N ARG A 81 9.94 16.86 2.90
CA ARG A 81 10.39 17.53 1.67
C ARG A 81 11.44 16.66 0.96
N GLU A 82 11.00 15.82 0.03
CA GLU A 82 11.88 15.07 -0.88
C GLU A 82 12.38 15.99 -2.01
N ASN A 83 13.55 15.68 -2.60
CA ASN A 83 14.02 16.39 -3.78
C ASN A 83 13.12 16.04 -4.98
N LEU A 84 12.57 17.06 -5.66
CA LEU A 84 11.64 16.86 -6.77
C LEU A 84 12.25 16.07 -7.93
N GLY A 85 13.54 16.26 -8.22
CA GLY A 85 14.23 15.55 -9.30
C GLY A 85 14.31 14.06 -9.02
N THR A 86 14.77 13.68 -7.82
CA THR A 86 14.90 12.27 -7.42
C THR A 86 13.54 11.58 -7.34
N LEU A 87 12.52 12.28 -6.84
CA LEU A 87 11.15 11.79 -6.83
C LEU A 87 10.63 11.56 -8.25
N ASN A 88 10.84 12.53 -9.15
CA ASN A 88 10.41 12.43 -10.52
C ASN A 88 11.07 11.26 -11.25
N ASP A 89 12.38 11.09 -11.10
CA ASP A 89 13.12 9.98 -11.69
C ASP A 89 12.61 8.62 -11.17
N ARG A 90 12.34 8.50 -9.86
CA ARG A 90 11.73 7.29 -9.27
C ARG A 90 10.36 6.98 -9.89
N LEU A 91 9.51 7.99 -10.03
CA LEU A 91 8.17 7.80 -10.58
C LEU A 91 8.17 7.52 -12.09
N VAL A 92 9.05 8.17 -12.85
CA VAL A 92 9.27 7.88 -14.28
C VAL A 92 9.71 6.43 -14.45
N LEU A 93 10.65 5.97 -13.63
CA LEU A 93 11.10 4.58 -13.64
C LEU A 93 9.96 3.61 -13.32
N ALA A 94 9.16 3.88 -12.29
CA ALA A 94 8.03 3.05 -11.90
C ALA A 94 6.99 2.92 -13.03
N VAL A 95 6.64 4.04 -13.69
CA VAL A 95 5.70 4.06 -14.82
C VAL A 95 6.26 3.32 -16.04
N THR A 96 7.55 3.48 -16.34
CA THR A 96 8.22 2.79 -17.46
C THR A 96 8.28 1.28 -17.22
N GLN A 97 8.56 0.86 -15.98
CA GLN A 97 8.52 -0.55 -15.59
C GLN A 97 7.12 -1.13 -15.68
N PHE A 98 6.10 -0.37 -15.27
CA PHE A 98 4.70 -0.75 -15.45
C PHE A 98 4.38 -1.03 -16.93
N GLU A 99 4.72 -0.09 -17.83
CA GLU A 99 4.46 -0.23 -19.26
C GLU A 99 5.14 -1.47 -19.83
N THR A 100 6.43 -1.65 -19.51
CA THR A 100 7.23 -2.79 -20.00
C THR A 100 6.63 -4.12 -19.52
N ARG A 101 6.29 -4.23 -18.23
CA ARG A 101 5.73 -5.46 -17.65
C ARG A 101 4.32 -5.74 -18.16
N ALA A 102 3.50 -4.73 -18.38
CA ALA A 102 2.14 -4.90 -18.89
C ALA A 102 2.18 -5.42 -20.34
N LEU A 103 3.05 -4.86 -21.19
CA LEU A 103 3.25 -5.32 -22.56
C LEU A 103 3.81 -6.76 -22.59
N GLN A 104 4.81 -7.07 -21.75
CA GLN A 104 5.34 -8.44 -21.63
C GLN A 104 4.30 -9.44 -21.12
N GLY A 105 3.37 -8.99 -20.28
CA GLY A 105 2.22 -9.76 -19.80
C GLY A 105 1.10 -9.94 -20.83
N GLY A 106 1.26 -9.46 -22.05
CA GLY A 106 0.29 -9.62 -23.14
C GLY A 106 -0.91 -8.67 -23.07
N VAL A 107 -0.85 -7.61 -22.27
CA VAL A 107 -1.89 -6.57 -22.27
C VAL A 107 -1.83 -5.78 -23.58
N GLU A 108 -2.98 -5.52 -24.18
CA GLU A 108 -3.08 -4.74 -25.43
C GLU A 108 -2.43 -3.36 -25.26
N ASN A 109 -1.62 -2.94 -26.23
CA ASN A 109 -0.93 -1.65 -26.20
C ASN A 109 -1.88 -0.46 -25.93
N SER A 110 -3.05 -0.43 -26.58
CA SER A 110 -4.04 0.64 -26.37
C SER A 110 -4.51 0.74 -24.91
N GLN A 111 -4.64 -0.42 -24.24
CA GLN A 111 -5.01 -0.53 -22.84
C GLN A 111 -3.85 -0.11 -21.93
N VAL A 112 -2.61 -0.50 -22.25
CA VAL A 112 -1.40 -0.07 -21.52
C VAL A 112 -1.24 1.45 -21.58
N MET A 113 -1.42 2.06 -22.76
CA MET A 113 -1.34 3.52 -22.93
C MET A 113 -2.44 4.25 -22.15
N SER A 114 -3.65 3.70 -22.14
CA SER A 114 -4.76 4.24 -21.35
C SER A 114 -4.50 4.12 -19.84
N ALA A 115 -3.96 3.00 -19.38
CA ALA A 115 -3.59 2.79 -17.98
C ALA A 115 -2.44 3.71 -17.55
N ARG A 116 -1.41 3.87 -18.39
CA ARG A 116 -0.29 4.79 -18.18
C ARG A 116 -0.79 6.22 -18.02
N TYR A 117 -1.73 6.66 -18.87
CA TYR A 117 -2.35 7.97 -18.76
C TYR A 117 -3.06 8.18 -17.41
N VAL A 118 -3.84 7.18 -16.98
CA VAL A 118 -4.55 7.22 -15.68
C VAL A 118 -3.55 7.28 -14.53
N LEU A 119 -2.52 6.42 -14.53
CA LEU A 119 -1.50 6.38 -13.48
C LEU A 119 -0.72 7.70 -13.39
N CYS A 120 -0.28 8.27 -14.51
CA CYS A 120 0.37 9.58 -14.53
C CYS A 120 -0.54 10.67 -13.94
N SER A 121 -1.82 10.68 -14.33
CA SER A 121 -2.80 11.65 -13.82
C SER A 121 -2.99 11.55 -12.30
N VAL A 122 -3.04 10.32 -11.77
CA VAL A 122 -3.22 10.05 -10.34
C VAL A 122 -1.99 10.46 -9.54
N ILE A 123 -0.80 10.13 -10.03
CA ILE A 123 0.47 10.51 -9.38
C ILE A 123 0.63 12.03 -9.37
N ASP A 124 0.41 12.69 -10.51
CA ASP A 124 0.54 14.14 -10.61
C ASP A 124 -0.42 14.86 -9.66
N GLU A 125 -1.67 14.38 -9.55
CA GLU A 125 -2.61 14.91 -8.58
C GLU A 125 -2.17 14.64 -7.14
N ALA A 126 -1.67 13.43 -6.84
CA ALA A 126 -1.18 13.08 -5.51
C ALA A 126 -0.01 13.97 -5.07
N VAL A 127 0.93 14.28 -5.98
CA VAL A 127 2.03 15.21 -5.70
C VAL A 127 1.52 16.63 -5.45
N VAL A 128 0.71 17.17 -6.36
CA VAL A 128 0.21 18.57 -6.27
C VAL A 128 -0.68 18.79 -5.04
N THR A 129 -1.33 17.74 -4.54
CA THR A 129 -2.16 17.81 -3.33
C THR A 129 -1.38 17.66 -2.03
N THR A 130 -0.07 17.39 -2.07
CA THR A 130 0.78 17.48 -0.88
C THR A 130 1.08 18.94 -0.50
N PRO A 131 1.36 19.25 0.78
CA PRO A 131 1.67 20.61 1.21
C PRO A 131 2.89 21.23 0.51
N TRP A 132 3.90 20.42 0.19
CA TRP A 132 5.11 20.86 -0.50
C TRP A 132 4.97 20.86 -2.02
N GLY A 133 4.15 19.97 -2.59
CA GLY A 133 3.97 19.85 -4.03
C GLY A 133 3.16 21.01 -4.63
N ALA A 134 2.16 21.53 -3.91
CA ALA A 134 1.35 22.67 -4.36
C ALA A 134 2.16 23.95 -4.62
N GLN A 135 3.27 24.13 -3.90
CA GLN A 135 4.15 25.31 -4.02
C GLN A 135 5.38 25.04 -4.89
N SER A 136 5.42 23.89 -5.56
CA SER A 136 6.58 23.42 -6.30
C SER A 136 6.42 23.60 -7.81
N GLU A 137 7.53 23.48 -8.54
CA GLU A 137 7.57 23.51 -10.00
C GLU A 137 7.14 22.17 -10.65
N TRP A 138 6.42 21.30 -9.91
CA TRP A 138 6.00 19.98 -10.41
C TRP A 138 5.22 20.06 -11.72
N SER A 139 4.40 21.11 -11.91
CA SER A 139 3.64 21.33 -13.15
C SER A 139 4.50 21.40 -14.42
N LYS A 140 5.77 21.83 -14.32
CA LYS A 140 6.72 21.89 -15.44
C LYS A 140 7.40 20.55 -15.73
N MET A 141 7.37 19.62 -14.78
CA MET A 141 8.03 18.32 -14.87
C MET A 141 7.07 17.15 -14.64
N SER A 142 5.76 17.40 -14.74
CA SER A 142 4.73 16.41 -14.43
C SER A 142 4.86 15.18 -15.31
N LEU A 143 4.44 14.03 -14.78
CA LEU A 143 4.52 12.78 -15.51
C LEU A 143 3.63 12.84 -16.75
N LEU A 144 2.42 13.40 -16.63
CA LEU A 144 1.51 13.55 -17.76
C LEU A 144 2.11 14.43 -18.87
N SER A 145 2.87 15.48 -18.52
CA SER A 145 3.54 16.31 -19.52
C SER A 145 4.65 15.53 -20.22
N ARG A 146 5.48 14.79 -19.48
CA ARG A 146 6.57 13.98 -20.05
C ARG A 146 6.06 12.86 -20.95
N PHE A 147 4.99 12.18 -20.54
CA PHE A 147 4.54 10.92 -21.14
C PHE A 147 3.41 11.07 -22.16
N HIS A 148 2.64 12.17 -22.09
CA HIS A 148 1.48 12.41 -22.93
C HIS A 148 1.43 13.84 -23.49
N ASN A 149 2.42 14.69 -23.18
CA ASN A 149 2.47 16.09 -23.60
C ASN A 149 1.22 16.88 -23.16
N GLU A 150 0.69 16.56 -21.98
CA GLU A 150 -0.50 17.17 -21.40
C GLU A 150 -0.25 17.62 -19.96
N THR A 151 -0.83 18.75 -19.57
CA THR A 151 -0.62 19.35 -18.23
C THR A 151 -1.77 19.13 -17.26
N PHE A 152 -2.94 18.68 -17.73
CA PHE A 152 -4.10 18.39 -16.87
C PHE A 152 -4.92 17.21 -17.41
N GLY A 153 -4.87 16.08 -16.69
CA GLY A 153 -5.59 14.85 -17.07
C GLY A 153 -6.90 14.61 -16.31
N GLY A 154 -7.21 15.46 -15.33
CA GLY A 154 -8.31 15.29 -14.38
C GLY A 154 -9.69 15.17 -15.02
N GLU A 155 -9.91 15.73 -16.22
CA GLU A 155 -11.16 15.58 -16.96
C GLU A 155 -11.16 14.38 -17.90
N LYS A 156 -10.07 14.20 -18.66
CA LYS A 156 -9.92 13.12 -19.66
C LYS A 156 -9.96 11.73 -19.03
N VAL A 157 -9.50 11.57 -17.78
CA VAL A 157 -9.68 10.31 -17.04
C VAL A 157 -11.17 9.96 -16.90
N PHE A 158 -12.05 10.92 -16.62
CA PHE A 158 -13.49 10.64 -16.53
C PHE A 158 -14.15 10.48 -17.90
N GLN A 159 -13.67 11.18 -18.94
CA GLN A 159 -14.12 10.91 -20.32
C GLN A 159 -13.70 9.51 -20.78
N LEU A 160 -12.52 9.03 -20.37
CA LEU A 160 -12.09 7.65 -20.58
C LEU A 160 -13.00 6.68 -19.80
N LEU A 161 -13.26 6.93 -18.52
CA LEU A 161 -14.17 6.12 -17.70
C LEU A 161 -15.54 5.98 -18.38
N GLU A 162 -16.14 7.08 -18.83
CA GLU A 162 -17.44 7.06 -19.51
C GLU A 162 -17.41 6.20 -20.78
N ARG A 163 -16.35 6.30 -21.59
CA ARG A 163 -16.19 5.47 -22.80
C ARG A 163 -16.07 3.98 -22.47
N LEU A 164 -15.26 3.62 -21.48
CA LEU A 164 -15.03 2.22 -21.08
C LEU A 164 -16.26 1.59 -20.43
N THR A 165 -17.06 2.38 -19.73
CA THR A 165 -18.32 1.98 -19.09
C THR A 165 -19.36 1.49 -20.10
N ARG A 166 -19.24 1.86 -21.39
CA ARG A 166 -20.17 1.41 -22.46
C ARG A 166 -20.07 -0.09 -22.77
N ASP A 167 -18.90 -0.68 -22.58
CA ASP A 167 -18.66 -2.12 -22.73
C ASP A 167 -17.82 -2.64 -21.55
N PRO A 168 -18.46 -2.83 -20.39
CA PRO A 168 -17.75 -3.15 -19.16
C PRO A 168 -17.22 -4.59 -19.15
N VAL A 169 -17.79 -5.49 -19.94
CA VAL A 169 -17.30 -6.88 -20.06
C VAL A 169 -15.93 -6.88 -20.73
N LYS A 170 -15.78 -6.13 -21.83
CA LYS A 170 -14.51 -5.97 -22.52
C LYS A 170 -13.47 -5.21 -21.69
N HIS A 171 -13.91 -4.18 -20.97
CA HIS A 171 -13.02 -3.23 -20.31
C HIS A 171 -12.90 -3.40 -18.79
N VAL A 172 -13.38 -4.51 -18.22
CA VAL A 172 -13.41 -4.76 -16.77
C VAL A 172 -12.06 -4.52 -16.10
N ALA A 173 -10.98 -4.87 -16.78
CA ALA A 173 -9.63 -4.71 -16.25
C ALA A 173 -9.23 -3.22 -16.07
N MET A 174 -9.60 -2.35 -17.01
CA MET A 174 -9.36 -0.91 -16.86
C MET A 174 -10.32 -0.28 -15.83
N LEU A 175 -11.57 -0.73 -15.80
CA LEU A 175 -12.58 -0.24 -14.86
C LEU A 175 -12.16 -0.51 -13.41
N GLU A 176 -11.60 -1.68 -13.12
CA GLU A 176 -11.04 -2.01 -11.81
C GLU A 176 -9.85 -1.14 -11.42
N LEU A 177 -8.94 -0.86 -12.37
CA LEU A 177 -7.82 0.07 -12.13
C LEU A 177 -8.35 1.48 -11.80
N LEU A 178 -9.30 1.99 -12.58
CA LEU A 178 -9.94 3.28 -12.33
C LEU A 178 -10.62 3.31 -10.97
N TYR A 179 -11.35 2.26 -10.60
CA TYR A 179 -11.99 2.15 -9.28
C TYR A 179 -10.97 2.22 -8.15
N LEU A 180 -9.82 1.53 -8.28
CA LEU A 180 -8.74 1.62 -7.30
C LEU A 180 -8.16 3.04 -7.21
N CYS A 181 -7.90 3.69 -8.35
CA CYS A 181 -7.43 5.07 -8.38
C CYS A 181 -8.40 6.04 -7.67
N LEU A 182 -9.71 5.92 -7.91
CA LEU A 182 -10.73 6.70 -7.19
C LEU A 182 -10.74 6.39 -5.69
N SER A 183 -10.56 5.11 -5.33
CA SER A 183 -10.52 4.67 -3.93
C SER A 183 -9.26 5.15 -3.18
N LEU A 184 -8.18 5.45 -3.91
CA LEU A 184 -6.95 6.06 -3.39
C LEU A 184 -7.03 7.60 -3.29
N GLY A 185 -8.18 8.19 -3.63
CA GLY A 185 -8.43 9.62 -3.50
C GLY A 185 -8.07 10.44 -4.73
N PHE A 186 -8.17 9.86 -5.94
CA PHE A 186 -8.19 10.64 -7.17
C PHE A 186 -9.54 11.33 -7.34
N GLU A 187 -9.53 12.65 -7.49
CA GLU A 187 -10.71 13.52 -7.62
C GLU A 187 -10.84 14.10 -9.03
N GLY A 188 -9.72 14.47 -9.67
CA GLY A 188 -9.69 15.11 -10.98
C GLY A 188 -10.61 16.33 -11.07
N LYS A 189 -11.48 16.35 -12.09
CA LYS A 189 -12.43 17.46 -12.33
C LYS A 189 -13.39 17.73 -11.16
N TYR A 190 -13.65 16.76 -10.29
CA TYR A 190 -14.61 16.90 -9.19
C TYR A 190 -14.07 17.74 -8.05
N ARG A 191 -12.75 17.96 -7.96
CA ARG A 191 -12.12 18.76 -6.89
C ARG A 191 -12.59 20.23 -6.88
N VAL A 192 -12.91 20.78 -8.05
CA VAL A 192 -13.29 22.20 -8.23
C VAL A 192 -14.79 22.38 -8.51
N MET A 193 -15.55 21.30 -8.55
CA MET A 193 -16.97 21.32 -8.90
C MET A 193 -17.84 21.50 -7.66
N GLU A 194 -18.94 22.24 -7.79
CA GLU A 194 -19.95 22.33 -6.74
C GLU A 194 -20.53 20.94 -6.42
N ARG A 195 -20.56 20.59 -5.13
CA ARG A 195 -20.95 19.23 -4.67
C ARG A 195 -20.11 18.11 -5.29
N GLY A 196 -18.88 18.40 -5.73
CA GLY A 196 -18.03 17.46 -6.44
C GLY A 196 -17.74 16.17 -5.68
N VAL A 197 -17.52 16.25 -4.36
CA VAL A 197 -17.31 15.06 -3.50
C VAL A 197 -18.49 14.09 -3.56
N ALA A 198 -19.73 14.59 -3.46
CA ALA A 198 -20.92 13.73 -3.52
C ALA A 198 -21.10 13.09 -4.91
N GLN A 199 -20.78 13.84 -5.98
CA GLN A 199 -20.82 13.31 -7.35
C GLN A 199 -19.74 12.25 -7.58
N LEU A 200 -18.52 12.48 -7.07
CA LEU A 200 -17.41 11.54 -7.16
C LEU A 200 -17.72 10.23 -6.45
N GLU A 201 -18.32 10.31 -5.26
CA GLU A 201 -18.82 9.16 -4.51
C GLU A 201 -19.88 8.38 -5.31
N ALA A 202 -20.85 9.07 -5.91
CA ALA A 202 -21.85 8.44 -6.78
C ALA A 202 -21.23 7.74 -8.00
N VAL A 203 -20.21 8.34 -8.63
CA VAL A 203 -19.45 7.74 -9.74
C VAL A 203 -18.72 6.49 -9.28
N ARG A 204 -18.04 6.53 -8.13
CA ARG A 204 -17.33 5.38 -7.55
C ARG A 204 -18.29 4.23 -7.27
N ASP A 205 -19.45 4.51 -6.67
CA ASP A 205 -20.47 3.50 -6.35
C ASP A 205 -21.12 2.89 -7.60
N ALA A 206 -21.35 3.70 -8.64
CA ALA A 206 -21.84 3.20 -9.93
C ALA A 206 -20.81 2.27 -10.59
N LEU A 207 -19.54 2.69 -10.62
CA LEU A 207 -18.43 1.90 -11.15
C LEU A 207 -18.26 0.58 -10.40
N TYR A 208 -18.32 0.60 -9.07
CA TYR A 208 -18.26 -0.62 -8.25
C TYR A 208 -19.37 -1.60 -8.59
N ARG A 209 -20.62 -1.13 -8.66
CA ARG A 209 -21.77 -1.98 -9.02
C ARG A 209 -21.62 -2.60 -10.40
N GLN A 210 -21.11 -1.84 -11.37
CA GLN A 210 -20.88 -2.35 -12.72
C GLN A 210 -19.79 -3.43 -12.76
N ILE A 211 -18.66 -3.22 -12.09
CA ILE A 211 -17.59 -4.22 -11.97
C ILE A 211 -18.13 -5.50 -11.33
N ARG A 212 -18.92 -5.36 -10.25
CA ARG A 212 -19.56 -6.49 -9.55
C ARG A 212 -20.54 -7.24 -10.45
N HIS A 213 -21.30 -6.51 -11.27
CA HIS A 213 -22.21 -7.13 -12.22
C HIS A 213 -21.47 -7.97 -13.27
N VAL A 214 -20.35 -7.47 -13.80
CA VAL A 214 -19.53 -8.19 -14.80
C VAL A 214 -18.81 -9.40 -14.21
N ARG A 215 -18.21 -9.25 -13.02
CA ARG A 215 -17.50 -10.35 -12.35
C ARG A 215 -18.45 -11.41 -11.76
N GLY A 216 -19.74 -11.11 -11.72
CA GLY A 216 -20.73 -11.87 -10.98
C GLY A 216 -20.65 -11.60 -9.48
N GLU A 217 -21.73 -11.93 -8.77
CA GLU A 217 -21.59 -12.09 -7.33
C GLU A 217 -20.59 -13.24 -7.10
N PRO A 218 -19.54 -13.05 -6.29
CA PRO A 218 -18.79 -14.19 -5.81
C PRO A 218 -19.83 -15.08 -5.18
N ALA A 219 -19.99 -16.29 -5.73
CA ALA A 219 -20.86 -17.32 -5.16
C ALA A 219 -20.60 -17.24 -3.66
N ALA A 220 -21.61 -16.78 -2.91
CA ALA A 220 -21.49 -16.55 -1.49
C ALA A 220 -20.84 -17.81 -0.98
N GLN A 221 -19.57 -17.75 -0.55
CA GLN A 221 -18.86 -18.95 -0.12
C GLN A 221 -19.78 -19.58 0.91
N ALA A 222 -20.44 -20.66 0.50
CA ALA A 222 -21.17 -21.51 1.38
C ALA A 222 -20.12 -21.91 2.42
N LEU A 223 -20.49 -21.76 3.69
CA LEU A 223 -19.68 -22.06 4.87
C LEU A 223 -18.77 -20.92 5.33
N LEU A 224 -19.37 -19.89 5.94
CA LEU A 224 -18.98 -19.42 7.29
C LEU A 224 -20.27 -18.88 7.94
N PRO A 225 -20.65 -19.31 9.16
CA PRO A 225 -21.92 -18.91 9.77
C PRO A 225 -22.06 -17.38 9.83
N ALA A 226 -23.24 -16.92 9.46
CA ALA A 226 -23.58 -15.53 9.17
C ALA A 226 -23.68 -14.62 10.42
N GLN A 227 -22.79 -14.78 11.41
CA GLN A 227 -22.86 -14.00 12.65
C GLN A 227 -21.91 -12.78 12.70
N GLN A 228 -21.24 -12.42 11.62
CA GLN A 228 -20.28 -11.30 11.65
C GLN A 228 -20.24 -10.44 10.39
N ARG A 229 -21.32 -10.43 9.59
CA ARG A 229 -21.42 -9.58 8.38
C ARG A 229 -22.28 -8.32 8.56
N ALA A 230 -22.81 -8.05 9.74
CA ALA A 230 -23.17 -6.69 10.13
C ALA A 230 -21.94 -6.03 10.78
N ASP A 231 -21.67 -4.76 10.47
CA ASP A 231 -20.61 -3.91 11.05
C ASP A 231 -19.17 -4.02 10.52
N ARG A 232 -19.02 -4.14 9.20
CA ARG A 232 -17.78 -3.71 8.53
C ARG A 232 -17.99 -2.55 7.55
N ARG A 233 -18.91 -1.63 7.88
CA ARG A 233 -18.71 -0.22 7.50
C ARG A 233 -17.73 0.35 8.52
N LYS A 234 -16.70 1.05 8.07
CA LYS A 234 -15.76 1.78 8.94
C LYS A 234 -16.56 2.77 9.81
N GLN A 235 -17.02 2.32 10.96
CA GLN A 235 -17.31 3.19 12.08
C GLN A 235 -15.94 3.62 12.56
N VAL A 236 -15.53 4.83 12.19
CA VAL A 236 -14.55 5.56 12.98
C VAL A 236 -15.04 5.43 14.41
N ARG A 237 -14.30 4.69 15.23
CA ARG A 237 -14.63 4.42 16.63
C ARG A 237 -14.48 5.76 17.34
N VAL A 238 -15.52 6.58 17.25
CA VAL A 238 -15.67 7.78 18.04
C VAL A 238 -15.60 7.29 19.48
N ILE A 239 -14.50 7.61 20.15
CA ILE A 239 -14.36 7.34 21.58
C ILE A 239 -15.61 7.96 22.21
N PRO A 240 -16.49 7.18 22.85
CA PRO A 240 -17.78 7.70 23.25
C PRO A 240 -17.56 8.88 24.20
N ALA A 241 -18.34 9.96 24.06
CA ALA A 241 -18.19 11.18 24.85
C ALA A 241 -18.18 10.92 26.38
N THR A 242 -18.68 9.76 26.80
CA THR A 242 -18.61 9.24 28.17
C THR A 242 -17.19 9.02 28.68
N TRP A 243 -16.24 8.62 27.83
CA TRP A 243 -14.83 8.47 28.21
C TRP A 243 -14.17 9.83 28.45
N TRP A 244 -14.47 10.83 27.61
CA TRP A 244 -14.01 12.20 27.82
C TRP A 244 -14.62 12.80 29.08
N ALA A 245 -15.91 12.58 29.34
CA ALA A 245 -16.56 13.00 30.58
C ALA A 245 -15.98 12.30 31.82
N GLY A 246 -15.62 11.02 31.71
CA GLY A 246 -14.94 10.30 32.79
C GLY A 246 -13.54 10.83 33.07
N LEU A 247 -12.75 11.07 32.03
CA LEU A 247 -11.40 11.62 32.15
C LEU A 247 -11.41 13.02 32.77
N THR A 248 -12.33 13.89 32.34
CA THR A 248 -12.45 15.24 32.90
C THR A 248 -12.87 15.20 34.37
N LEU A 249 -13.82 14.32 34.75
CA LEU A 249 -14.21 14.14 36.14
C LEU A 249 -13.03 13.70 37.02
N VAL A 250 -12.23 12.73 36.55
CA VAL A 250 -11.05 12.24 37.28
C VAL A 250 -10.00 13.34 37.43
N CYS A 251 -9.73 14.11 36.38
CA CYS A 251 -8.80 15.24 36.44
C CYS A 251 -9.26 16.31 37.45
N VAL A 252 -10.55 16.65 37.47
CA VAL A 252 -11.10 17.63 38.42
C VAL A 252 -11.00 17.12 39.86
N LEU A 253 -11.28 15.84 40.10
CA LEU A 253 -11.14 15.21 41.43
C LEU A 253 -9.69 15.18 41.89
N ALA A 254 -8.75 14.84 41.01
CA ALA A 254 -7.31 14.86 41.31
C ALA A 254 -6.84 16.29 41.65
N MET A 255 -7.30 17.29 40.89
CA MET A 255 -6.98 18.69 41.17
C MET A 255 -7.58 19.14 42.51
N TYR A 256 -8.85 18.80 42.78
CA TYR A 256 -9.53 19.15 44.03
C TYR A 256 -8.84 18.52 45.25
N THR A 257 -8.49 17.24 45.19
CA THR A 257 -7.81 16.55 46.27
C THR A 257 -6.40 17.09 46.51
N GLY A 258 -5.66 17.41 45.44
CA GLY A 258 -4.37 18.09 45.52
C GLY A 258 -4.47 19.46 46.21
N PHE A 259 -5.41 20.29 45.78
CA PHE A 259 -5.66 21.60 46.40
C PHE A 259 -6.11 21.47 47.86
N ALA A 260 -7.02 20.55 48.18
CA ALA A 260 -7.47 20.33 49.55
C ALA A 260 -6.31 19.88 50.46
N TRP A 261 -5.39 19.07 49.94
CA TRP A 261 -4.21 18.63 50.70
C TRP A 261 -3.22 19.77 50.95
N VAL A 262 -2.92 20.58 49.93
CA VAL A 262 -2.08 21.77 50.07
C VAL A 262 -2.70 22.77 51.05
N LEU A 263 -3.99 23.04 50.92
CA LEU A 263 -4.71 23.96 51.80
C LEU A 263 -4.83 23.44 53.23
N SER A 264 -4.95 22.12 53.40
CA SER A 264 -4.92 21.49 54.73
C SER A 264 -3.55 21.64 55.38
N ASN A 265 -2.48 21.47 54.61
CA ASN A 265 -1.12 21.63 55.10
C ASN A 265 -0.79 23.08 55.47
N GLU A 266 -1.28 24.04 54.68
CA GLU A 266 -1.19 25.47 55.02
C GLU A 266 -2.05 25.84 56.24
N ARG A 267 -3.28 25.29 56.35
CA ARG A 267 -4.13 25.49 57.53
C ARG A 267 -3.47 24.94 58.81
N THR A 268 -2.87 23.75 58.77
CA THR A 268 -2.19 23.18 59.94
C THR A 268 -0.98 24.01 60.34
N ASN A 269 -0.21 24.54 59.38
CA ASN A 269 0.94 25.40 59.66
C ASN A 269 0.53 26.78 60.20
N ALA A 270 -0.58 27.35 59.71
CA ALA A 270 -1.07 28.65 60.17
C ALA A 270 -1.78 28.58 61.55
N LEU A 271 -2.40 27.45 61.89
CA LEU A 271 -3.12 27.29 63.17
C LEU A 271 -2.19 26.88 64.32
N HIS A 272 -1.06 26.23 64.04
CA HIS A 272 -0.08 25.82 65.05
C HIS A 272 0.44 26.98 65.95
N PRO A 273 0.80 28.17 65.43
CA PRO A 273 1.22 29.29 66.28
C PRO A 273 0.07 29.89 67.12
N LEU A 274 -1.18 29.83 66.63
CA LEU A 274 -2.34 30.32 67.37
C LEU A 274 -2.76 29.37 68.50
N GLN A 275 -2.64 28.05 68.30
CA GLN A 275 -2.90 27.06 69.36
C GLN A 275 -1.84 27.10 70.47
N LEU A 276 -0.57 27.36 70.12
CA LEU A 276 0.49 27.56 71.12
C LEU A 276 0.20 28.80 71.99
N SER A 277 -0.17 29.92 71.38
CA SER A 277 -0.50 31.15 72.11
C SER A 277 -1.77 31.01 72.98
N ALA A 278 -2.78 30.28 72.50
CA ALA A 278 -4.00 30.00 73.28
C ALA A 278 -3.75 29.05 74.45
N SER A 279 -2.83 28.08 74.31
CA SER A 279 -2.49 27.16 75.40
C SER A 279 -1.61 27.80 76.47
N ASP A 280 -0.76 28.77 76.11
CA ASP A 280 -0.01 29.59 77.07
C ASP A 280 -0.92 30.55 77.88
N LEU A 281 -1.95 31.12 77.25
CA LEU A 281 -2.95 31.97 77.93
C LEU A 281 -3.84 31.20 78.92
N VAL A 282 -4.05 29.90 78.71
CA VAL A 282 -4.82 29.03 79.63
C VAL A 282 -3.94 28.52 80.79
N ARG A 283 -2.61 28.56 80.65
CA ARG A 283 -1.64 28.02 81.61
C ARG A 283 -1.06 29.06 82.57
N THR A 284 -1.64 30.26 82.66
CA THR A 284 -1.40 31.21 83.77
C THR A 284 -2.44 31.03 84.88
N PRO A 285 -2.21 30.15 85.88
CA PRO A 285 -2.81 30.33 87.19
C PRO A 285 -2.12 31.51 87.91
N LEU A 286 -2.94 32.26 88.65
CA LEU A 286 -2.55 33.30 89.62
C LEU A 286 -1.37 32.90 90.52
#